data_AF-A0A945TIN5-F1
#
_entry.id   AF-A0A945TIN5-F1
#
_cell.length_a   1.000
_cell.length_b   1.000
_cell.length_c   1.000
_cell.angle_alpha   90.00
_cell.angle_beta   90.00
_cell.angle_gamma   90.00
#
_symmetry.space_group_name_H-M   'P 1'
#
loop_
_entity.id
_entity.type
_entity.pdbx_description
1 polymer ?
#
loop_
_entity_poly.entity_id
_entity_poly.type
_entity_poly.pdbx_seq_one_letter_code
_entity_poly.pdbx_strand_id
1 'polypeptide(L)' 'DKNCVTGDAVEFCHVVTQGRNIADVNLDVVGEPATLWMNIAQCFAGPPEDPPAPGSRTANF' A
#
# COMPACT_ATOMS: atom_id res chain seq x y z
N ASP A 1 -15.40 15.09 6.09
CA ASP A 1 -14.92 13.72 6.31
C ASP A 1 -13.41 13.64 6.19
N LYS A 2 -12.76 12.89 7.08
CA LYS A 2 -11.30 12.74 7.11
C LYS A 2 -10.89 11.63 6.14
N ASN A 3 -9.98 11.92 5.22
CA ASN A 3 -9.38 10.95 4.31
C ASN A 3 -7.86 11.01 4.47
N CYS A 4 -7.25 9.98 5.04
CA CYS A 4 -5.80 9.97 5.28
C CYS A 4 -5.23 8.56 5.32
N VAL A 5 -3.94 8.47 4.99
CA VAL A 5 -3.09 7.30 5.26
C VAL A 5 -2.03 7.75 6.25
N THR A 6 -1.85 7.00 7.33
CA THR A 6 -0.87 7.31 8.37
C THR A 6 -0.12 6.05 8.80
N GLY A 7 1.18 6.17 9.04
CA GLY A 7 2.01 5.05 9.45
C GLY A 7 3.47 5.29 9.08
N ASP A 8 4.26 4.23 9.03
CA ASP A 8 5.68 4.31 8.68
C ASP A 8 5.87 4.65 7.19
N ALA A 9 6.78 5.59 6.92
CA ALA A 9 7.05 6.04 5.55
C ALA A 9 7.64 4.93 4.66
N VAL A 10 8.46 4.04 5.24
CA VAL A 10 9.07 2.89 4.52
C VAL A 10 7.99 1.89 4.13
N GLU A 11 7.04 1.61 5.03
CA GLU A 11 5.91 0.72 4.72
C GLU A 11 5.02 1.30 3.62
N PHE A 12 4.72 2.60 3.70
CA PHE A 12 4.00 3.30 2.64
C PHE A 12 4.74 3.20 1.29
N CYS A 13 6.04 3.49 1.27
CA CYS A 13 6.87 3.36 0.07
C CYS A 13 6.86 1.93 -0.48
N HIS A 14 6.90 0.90 0.36
CA HIS A 14 6.80 -0.50 -0.08
C HIS A 14 5.47 -0.82 -0.76
N VAL A 15 4.35 -0.31 -0.27
CA VAL A 15 3.05 -0.54 -0.92
C VAL A 15 3.01 0.17 -2.28
N VAL A 16 3.34 1.46 -2.34
CA VAL A 16 3.25 2.21 -3.60
C VAL A 16 4.32 1.84 -4.62
N THR A 17 5.34 1.06 -4.25
CA THR A 17 6.30 0.48 -5.19
C THR A 17 6.04 -0.99 -5.48
N GLN A 18 4.85 -1.51 -5.14
CA GLN A 18 4.47 -2.92 -5.34
C GLN A 18 5.45 -3.91 -4.70
N GLY A 19 6.16 -3.49 -3.65
CA GLY A 19 7.08 -4.30 -2.88
C GLY A 19 6.37 -5.19 -1.86
N ARG A 20 5.26 -4.73 -1.29
CA ARG A 20 4.41 -5.46 -0.34
C ARG A 20 2.94 -5.19 -0.57
N ASN A 21 2.08 -6.11 -0.15
CA ASN A 21 0.64 -5.87 -0.13
C ASN A 21 0.29 -4.91 1.02
N ILE A 22 -0.78 -4.11 0.86
CA ILE A 22 -1.31 -3.26 1.93
C ILE A 22 -1.73 -4.05 3.18
N ALA A 23 -2.14 -5.31 3.00
CA ALA A 23 -2.48 -6.22 4.10
C ALA A 23 -1.26 -6.70 4.90
N ASP A 24 -0.05 -6.50 4.40
CA ASP A 24 1.20 -6.96 5.01
C ASP A 24 2.01 -5.83 5.69
N VAL A 25 1.39 -4.66 5.88
CA VAL A 25 1.99 -3.48 6.51
C VAL A 25 1.06 -2.88 7.58
N ASN A 26 1.60 -2.04 8.46
CA ASN A 26 0.87 -1.37 9.53
C ASN A 26 0.55 0.10 9.16
N LEU A 27 -0.20 0.29 8.08
CA LEU A 27 -0.74 1.60 7.70
C LEU A 27 -2.19 1.74 8.17
N ASP A 28 -2.50 2.82 8.87
CA ASP A 28 -3.88 3.21 9.18
C ASP A 28 -4.45 4.00 8.00
N VAL A 29 -5.51 3.46 7.39
CA VAL A 29 -6.15 4.02 6.19
C VAL A 29 -7.59 4.40 6.55
N VAL A 30 -7.87 5.69 6.57
CA VAL A 30 -9.16 6.24 6.98
C VAL A 30 -9.83 6.92 5.80
N GLY A 31 -11.08 6.52 5.53
CA GLY A 31 -11.95 7.13 4.52
C GLY A 31 -11.89 6.42 3.16
N GLU A 32 -13.04 6.38 2.47
CA GLU A 32 -13.22 5.65 1.20
C GLU A 32 -12.19 6.05 0.12
N PRO A 33 -11.97 7.35 -0.17
CA PRO A 33 -10.90 7.79 -1.06
C PRO A 33 -9.50 7.23 -0.72
N ALA A 34 -9.14 7.20 0.56
CA ALA A 34 -7.82 6.70 0.98
C ALA A 34 -7.72 5.19 0.77
N THR A 35 -8.77 4.44 1.11
CA THR A 35 -8.85 2.99 0.87
C THR A 35 -8.77 2.66 -0.61
N LEU A 36 -9.52 3.38 -1.45
CA LEU A 36 -9.50 3.18 -2.89
C LEU A 36 -8.10 3.46 -3.46
N TRP A 37 -7.48 4.56 -3.03
CA TRP A 37 -6.14 4.91 -3.50
C TRP A 37 -5.10 3.87 -3.10
N MET A 38 -5.10 3.40 -1.85
CA MET A 38 -4.15 2.37 -1.41
C MET A 38 -4.33 1.02 -2.13
N ASN A 39 -5.49 0.74 -2.72
CA ASN A 39 -5.69 -0.45 -3.55
C ASN A 39 -5.07 -0.34 -4.95
N ILE A 40 -4.83 0.88 -5.47
CA ILE A 40 -4.38 1.10 -6.86
C ILE A 40 -3.06 1.87 -6.98
N ALA A 41 -2.53 2.38 -5.87
CA ALA A 41 -1.38 3.27 -5.87
C ALA A 41 -0.12 2.56 -6.39
N GLN A 42 0.58 3.19 -7.33
CA GLN A 42 1.87 2.73 -7.83
C GLN A 42 2.76 3.90 -8.25
N CYS A 43 4.06 3.77 -8.00
CA CYS A 43 5.09 4.78 -8.26
C CYS A 43 6.02 4.30 -9.38
N PHE A 44 5.45 3.90 -10.51
CA PHE A 44 6.20 3.49 -11.71
C PHE A 44 5.67 4.19 -12.95
N ALA A 45 6.58 4.47 -13.89
CA ALA A 45 6.22 4.87 -15.24
C ALA A 45 5.94 3.60 -16.05
N GLY A 46 4.67 3.20 -16.15
CA GLY A 46 4.28 1.97 -16.83
C GLY A 46 2.78 1.69 -16.75
N PRO A 47 2.30 0.64 -17.44
CA PRO A 47 0.95 0.13 -17.21
C PRO A 47 0.80 -0.34 -15.75
N PRO A 48 -0.44 -0.41 -15.24
CA PRO A 48 -0.71 -0.98 -13.94
C PRO A 48 -0.25 -2.43 -13.82
N GLU A 49 0.37 -2.76 -12.68
CA GLU A 49 0.71 -4.12 -12.28
C GLU A 49 -0.07 -4.51 -11.03
N ASP A 50 -0.37 -5.81 -10.89
CA ASP A 50 -1.00 -6.33 -9.69
C ASP A 50 -0.03 -6.33 -8.51
N PRO A 51 -0.49 -5.96 -7.30
CA PRO A 51 0.32 -6.09 -6.10
C PRO A 51 0.70 -7.56 -5.85
N PRO A 52 1.83 -7.79 -5.15
CA PRO A 52 2.14 -9.12 -4.68
C PRO A 52 0.97 -9.66 -3.83
N ALA A 53 0.71 -10.96 -3.95
CA ALA A 53 -0.32 -11.60 -3.14
C ALA A 53 -0.03 -11.40 -1.65
N PRO A 54 -1.05 -11.19 -0.80
CA PRO A 54 -0.88 -11.10 0.64
C PRO A 54 -0.03 -12.24 1.20
N GLY A 55 0.86 -11.92 2.14
CA GLY A 55 1.76 -12.88 2.78
C GLY A 55 2.95 -13.35 1.93
N SER A 56 3.06 -12.92 0.66
CA SER A 56 4.18 -13.35 -0.19
C SER A 56 5.49 -12.59 0.11
N ARG A 57 5.41 -11.41 0.71
CA ARG A 57 6.55 -10.52 1.00
C ARG A 57 6.33 -9.77 2.32
N THR A 58 6.43 -10.46 3.45
CA THR A 58 6.17 -9.90 4.79
C THR A 58 7.36 -9.09 5.36
N ALA A 59 7.09 -8.26 6.36
CA ALA A 59 8.11 -7.47 7.06
C ALA A 59 9.07 -8.28 7.93
N ASN A 60 8.59 -9.42 8.44
CA ASN A 60 9.36 -10.33 9.28
C ASN A 60 9.68 -11.61 8.50
N PHE A 61 10.93 -12.08 8.65
CA PHE A 61 11.40 -13.40 8.22
C PHE A 61 11.12 -14.43 9.31
#